data_AF-A0A7W8A335-F1
#
_entry.id   AF-A0A7W8A335-F1
#
_cell.length_a   1.000
_cell.length_b   1.000
_cell.length_c   1.000
_cell.angle_alpha   90.00
_cell.angle_beta   90.00
_cell.angle_gamma   90.00
#
_symmetry.space_group_name_H-M   'P 1'
#
loop_
_entity.id
_entity.type
_entity.pdbx_description
1 polymer ?
#
loop_
_entity_poly.entity_id
_entity_poly.type
_entity_poly.pdbx_seq_one_letter_code
_entity_poly.pdbx_strand_id
1 'polypeptide(L)'
;MIDLLTAAPGPEFHIPGSTLPVRLARLHGPTCLVGFPAGWERRQRGHYLAGEEFVLLAGALHISGVTYSPGHHAWLPAGTLRHDSAAPSGALALAHFAGPPSWVPSVLDEADGPTTRTPLESVVIPPGGLALSPLSWLRDSPVPLPGDAEIVTVGTWTWQLSAFMPEGRVLVRG
;
A
#
# COMPACT_ATOMS: atom_id res chain seq x y z
N MET A 1 -2.98 1.68 -19.84
CA MET A 1 -3.89 1.65 -18.69
C MET A 1 -4.15 0.21 -18.30
N ILE A 2 -4.03 -0.12 -17.02
CA ILE A 2 -4.20 -1.46 -16.45
C ILE A 2 -5.31 -1.39 -15.40
N ASP A 3 -6.28 -2.28 -15.45
CA ASP A 3 -7.23 -2.48 -14.36
C ASP A 3 -6.58 -3.35 -13.28
N LEU A 4 -6.36 -2.76 -12.10
CA LEU A 4 -5.66 -3.44 -11.01
C LEU A 4 -6.49 -4.56 -10.37
N LEU A 5 -7.81 -4.53 -10.48
CA LEU A 5 -8.68 -5.58 -9.90
C LEU A 5 -8.68 -6.86 -10.74
N THR A 6 -8.39 -6.76 -12.02
CA THR A 6 -8.36 -7.89 -12.96
C THR A 6 -6.94 -8.25 -13.43
N ALA A 7 -5.94 -7.47 -13.04
CA ALA A 7 -4.54 -7.72 -13.36
C ALA A 7 -4.11 -9.13 -12.94
N ALA A 8 -3.40 -9.82 -13.84
CA ALA A 8 -2.91 -11.18 -13.60
C ALA A 8 -2.05 -11.21 -12.32
N PRO A 9 -2.34 -12.13 -11.38
CA PRO A 9 -1.57 -12.16 -10.15
C PRO A 9 -0.17 -12.68 -10.48
N GLY A 10 0.86 -11.96 -10.02
CA GLY A 10 2.24 -12.34 -10.28
C GLY A 10 2.66 -13.65 -9.57
N PRO A 11 3.95 -14.04 -9.65
CA PRO A 11 4.43 -15.26 -9.02
C PRO A 11 4.19 -15.26 -7.50
N GLU A 12 4.14 -16.46 -6.94
CA GLU A 12 4.08 -16.63 -5.49
C GLU A 12 5.40 -16.18 -4.85
N PHE A 13 5.27 -15.45 -3.74
CA PHE A 13 6.37 -14.95 -2.94
C PHE A 13 6.07 -15.22 -1.46
N HIS A 14 7.01 -15.86 -0.77
CA HIS A 14 6.86 -16.15 0.64
C HIS A 14 7.42 -14.98 1.47
N ILE A 15 6.54 -14.22 2.11
CA ILE A 15 6.98 -13.18 3.06
C ILE A 15 7.52 -13.90 4.31
N PRO A 16 8.77 -13.66 4.73
CA PRO A 16 9.32 -14.32 5.91
C PRO A 16 8.42 -14.19 7.15
N GLY A 17 8.09 -15.32 7.77
CA GLY A 17 7.20 -15.39 8.93
C GLY A 17 5.70 -15.41 8.62
N SER A 18 5.29 -15.45 7.33
CA SER A 18 3.88 -15.64 6.96
C SER A 18 3.47 -17.11 6.87
N THR A 19 2.19 -17.39 7.10
CA THR A 19 1.58 -18.73 7.02
C THR A 19 1.40 -19.22 5.59
N LEU A 20 1.12 -18.30 4.66
CA LEU A 20 0.86 -18.56 3.25
C LEU A 20 1.71 -17.65 2.36
N PRO A 21 2.03 -18.04 1.12
CA PRO A 21 2.65 -17.15 0.15
C PRO A 21 1.65 -16.08 -0.33
N VAL A 22 2.16 -14.91 -0.70
CA VAL A 22 1.39 -13.88 -1.43
C VAL A 22 1.67 -14.01 -2.93
N ARG A 23 0.86 -13.38 -3.77
CA ARG A 23 1.16 -13.20 -5.20
C ARG A 23 1.60 -11.78 -5.45
N LEU A 24 2.73 -11.58 -6.14
CA LEU A 24 3.33 -10.26 -6.32
C LEU A 24 3.57 -9.97 -7.79
N ALA A 25 2.89 -8.95 -8.33
CA ALA A 25 3.16 -8.43 -9.67
C ALA A 25 3.86 -7.07 -9.57
N ARG A 26 5.02 -6.92 -10.22
CA ARG A 26 5.71 -5.63 -10.28
C ARG A 26 5.05 -4.75 -11.34
N LEU A 27 4.77 -3.49 -11.02
CA LEU A 27 4.23 -2.52 -11.97
C LEU A 27 5.34 -1.63 -12.53
N HIS A 28 5.87 -0.72 -11.71
CA HIS A 28 6.97 0.17 -12.06
C HIS A 28 7.85 0.45 -10.83
N GLY A 29 9.17 0.52 -11.03
CA GLY A 29 10.12 0.80 -9.93
C GLY A 29 9.93 -0.15 -8.74
N PRO A 30 9.80 0.34 -7.50
CA PRO A 30 9.51 -0.49 -6.33
C PRO A 30 8.00 -0.72 -6.08
N THR A 31 7.12 -0.24 -6.95
CA THR A 31 5.67 -0.42 -6.86
C THR A 31 5.24 -1.81 -7.31
N CYS A 32 4.40 -2.47 -6.52
CA CYS A 32 3.88 -3.80 -6.80
C CYS A 32 2.40 -3.93 -6.40
N LEU A 33 1.71 -4.82 -7.10
CA LEU A 33 0.42 -5.34 -6.69
C LEU A 33 0.64 -6.60 -5.86
N VAL A 34 0.08 -6.65 -4.66
CA VAL A 34 0.22 -7.76 -3.71
C VAL A 34 -1.15 -8.36 -3.44
N GLY A 35 -1.32 -9.62 -3.84
CA GLY A 35 -2.49 -10.44 -3.53
C GLY A 35 -2.22 -11.34 -2.33
N PHE A 36 -2.92 -11.07 -1.23
CA PHE A 36 -2.91 -11.91 -0.04
C PHE A 36 -4.02 -12.96 -0.14
N PRO A 37 -3.72 -14.26 -0.02
CA PRO A 37 -4.75 -15.27 0.00
C PRO A 37 -5.59 -15.18 1.28
N ALA A 38 -6.80 -15.71 1.25
CA ALA A 38 -7.62 -15.86 2.45
C ALA A 38 -6.91 -16.74 3.49
N GLY A 39 -6.97 -16.32 4.76
CA GLY A 39 -6.25 -16.96 5.85
C GLY A 39 -4.75 -16.66 5.91
N TRP A 40 -4.24 -15.73 5.08
CA TRP A 40 -2.87 -15.27 5.23
C TRP A 40 -2.69 -14.59 6.58
N GLU A 41 -1.65 -14.98 7.31
CA GLU A 41 -1.25 -14.38 8.57
C GLU A 41 0.26 -14.22 8.62
N ARG A 42 0.71 -13.22 9.38
CA ARG A 42 2.10 -13.01 9.74
C ARG A 42 2.15 -12.47 11.17
N ARG A 43 2.35 -13.39 12.11
CA ARG A 43 2.42 -13.11 13.55
C ARG A 43 3.79 -12.60 13.99
N GLN A 44 4.81 -12.77 13.15
CA GLN A 44 6.16 -12.32 13.47
C GLN A 44 6.20 -10.80 13.64
N ARG A 45 6.73 -10.35 14.78
CA ARG A 45 6.93 -8.95 15.13
C ARG A 45 8.22 -8.41 14.52
N GLY A 46 8.24 -7.13 14.21
CA GLY A 46 9.40 -6.49 13.60
C GLY A 46 9.03 -5.27 12.75
N HIS A 47 9.96 -4.82 11.94
CA HIS A 47 9.77 -3.65 11.08
C HIS A 47 10.51 -3.80 9.76
N TYR A 48 10.11 -3.00 8.77
CA TYR A 48 10.90 -2.83 7.56
C TYR A 48 11.91 -1.68 7.74
N LEU A 49 13.09 -1.83 7.14
CA LEU A 49 14.10 -0.75 7.09
C LEU A 49 13.72 0.37 6.12
N ALA A 50 12.78 0.12 5.21
CA ALA A 50 12.23 1.11 4.30
C ALA A 50 10.79 1.47 4.72
N GLY A 51 10.40 2.71 4.46
CA GLY A 51 9.00 3.11 4.57
C GLY A 51 8.15 2.43 3.49
N GLU A 52 6.94 2.07 3.85
CA GLU A 52 5.95 1.46 2.96
C GLU A 52 4.72 2.35 2.83
N GLU A 53 4.30 2.56 1.59
CA GLU A 53 3.00 3.11 1.25
C GLU A 53 2.14 2.01 0.64
N PHE A 54 0.85 1.92 1.00
CA PHE A 54 -0.07 1.12 0.22
C PHE A 54 -1.48 1.70 0.14
N VAL A 55 -2.21 1.29 -0.90
CA VAL A 55 -3.66 1.46 -1.03
C VAL A 55 -4.30 0.10 -1.12
N LEU A 56 -5.33 -0.15 -0.30
CA LEU A 56 -6.09 -1.38 -0.39
C LEU A 56 -7.16 -1.26 -1.47
N LEU A 57 -7.18 -2.22 -2.40
CA LEU A 57 -8.06 -2.22 -3.57
C LEU A 57 -9.25 -3.16 -3.39
N ALA A 58 -9.05 -4.27 -2.70
CA ALA A 58 -10.07 -5.27 -2.42
C ALA A 58 -9.77 -6.05 -1.12
N GLY A 59 -10.82 -6.64 -0.53
CA GLY A 59 -10.70 -7.45 0.69
C GLY A 59 -10.41 -6.62 1.94
N ALA A 60 -9.74 -7.21 2.91
CA ALA A 60 -9.37 -6.53 4.16
C ALA A 60 -7.98 -6.97 4.63
N LEU A 61 -7.16 -6.00 5.05
CA LEU A 61 -5.83 -6.26 5.61
C LEU A 61 -5.79 -5.74 7.05
N HIS A 62 -5.39 -6.58 7.97
CA HIS A 62 -5.19 -6.25 9.38
C HIS A 62 -3.68 -6.13 9.62
N ILE A 63 -3.24 -5.08 10.30
CA ILE A 63 -1.83 -4.86 10.70
C ILE A 63 -1.85 -4.18 12.07
N SER A 64 -1.21 -4.75 13.09
CA SER A 64 -1.08 -4.14 14.42
C SER A 64 -2.41 -3.65 15.02
N GLY A 65 -3.47 -4.45 14.91
CA GLY A 65 -4.82 -4.07 15.36
C GLY A 65 -5.55 -3.05 14.47
N VAL A 66 -4.95 -2.66 13.35
CA VAL A 66 -5.54 -1.76 12.35
C VAL A 66 -6.13 -2.54 11.17
N THR A 67 -7.42 -2.36 10.92
CA THR A 67 -8.10 -2.88 9.72
C THR A 67 -8.11 -1.84 8.61
N TYR A 68 -7.57 -2.22 7.46
CA TYR A 68 -7.64 -1.52 6.19
C TYR A 68 -8.73 -2.14 5.32
N SER A 69 -9.54 -1.28 4.69
CA SER A 69 -10.64 -1.62 3.78
C SER A 69 -10.36 -1.03 2.39
N PRO A 70 -11.05 -1.50 1.33
CA PRO A 70 -10.85 -0.96 -0.01
C PRO A 70 -11.04 0.56 -0.01
N GLY A 71 -10.12 1.29 -0.64
CA GLY A 71 -10.08 2.76 -0.55
C GLY A 71 -9.14 3.30 0.52
N HIS A 72 -8.77 2.53 1.54
CA HIS A 72 -7.86 3.02 2.56
C HIS A 72 -6.43 3.15 2.03
N HIS A 73 -5.80 4.28 2.36
CA HIS A 73 -4.38 4.53 2.17
C HIS A 73 -3.64 4.38 3.51
N ALA A 74 -2.42 3.87 3.45
CA ALA A 74 -1.54 3.70 4.58
C ALA A 74 -0.13 4.16 4.25
N TRP A 75 0.52 4.80 5.22
CA TRP A 75 1.97 5.04 5.22
C TRP A 75 2.55 4.51 6.52
N LEU A 76 3.54 3.62 6.41
CA LEU A 76 4.26 3.01 7.51
C LEU A 76 5.73 3.41 7.37
N PRO A 77 6.22 4.38 8.17
CA PRO A 77 7.63 4.77 8.16
C PRO A 77 8.60 3.59 8.34
N ALA A 78 9.84 3.80 7.90
CA ALA A 78 10.93 2.90 8.23
C ALA A 78 11.05 2.76 9.76
N GLY A 79 11.25 1.53 10.24
CA GLY A 79 11.33 1.25 11.67
C GLY A 79 9.99 1.06 12.38
N THR A 80 8.86 1.36 11.74
CA THR A 80 7.54 1.18 12.36
C THR A 80 7.30 -0.28 12.75
N LEU A 81 7.12 -0.53 14.05
CA LEU A 81 6.87 -1.85 14.57
C LEU A 81 5.51 -2.36 14.10
N ARG A 82 5.52 -3.56 13.52
CA ARG A 82 4.32 -4.30 13.13
C ARG A 82 4.23 -5.61 13.87
N HIS A 83 3.00 -5.97 14.18
CA HIS A 83 2.64 -7.28 14.70
C HIS A 83 1.32 -7.74 14.08
N ASP A 84 1.06 -9.04 14.16
CA ASP A 84 -0.22 -9.67 13.84
C ASP A 84 -0.88 -9.16 12.56
N SER A 85 -0.13 -9.22 11.45
CA SER A 85 -0.70 -8.90 10.15
C SER A 85 -1.55 -10.07 9.63
N ALA A 86 -2.73 -9.80 9.07
CA ALA A 86 -3.61 -10.85 8.59
C ALA A 86 -4.51 -10.38 7.44
N ALA A 87 -4.89 -11.30 6.56
CA ALA A 87 -5.93 -11.10 5.54
C ALA A 87 -6.96 -12.24 5.64
N PRO A 88 -7.90 -12.18 6.61
CA PRO A 88 -8.80 -13.30 6.91
C PRO A 88 -9.60 -13.77 5.69
N SER A 89 -10.13 -12.82 4.92
CA SER A 89 -10.87 -13.06 3.68
C SER A 89 -10.04 -12.83 2.41
N GLY A 90 -8.74 -12.61 2.55
CA GLY A 90 -7.85 -12.18 1.48
C GLY A 90 -7.87 -10.67 1.26
N ALA A 91 -6.88 -10.19 0.52
CA ALA A 91 -6.70 -8.76 0.26
C ALA A 91 -5.93 -8.53 -1.04
N LEU A 92 -6.17 -7.39 -1.69
CA LEU A 92 -5.39 -6.90 -2.81
C LEU A 92 -4.90 -5.48 -2.49
N ALA A 93 -3.59 -5.29 -2.48
CA ALA A 93 -2.97 -4.00 -2.17
C ALA A 93 -2.04 -3.55 -3.29
N LEU A 94 -2.06 -2.24 -3.60
CA LEU A 94 -1.00 -1.59 -4.35
C LEU A 94 0.02 -1.06 -3.34
N ALA A 95 1.19 -1.67 -3.27
CA ALA A 95 2.23 -1.36 -2.30
C ALA A 95 3.48 -0.78 -2.97
N HIS A 96 4.14 0.14 -2.28
CA HIS A 96 5.37 0.79 -2.69
C HIS A 96 6.30 0.92 -1.48
N PHE A 97 7.57 0.55 -1.65
CA PHE A 97 8.59 0.78 -0.63
C PHE A 97 9.55 1.86 -1.10
N ALA A 98 9.88 2.80 -0.20
CA ALA A 98 10.89 3.84 -0.43
C ALA A 98 12.34 3.30 -0.52
N GLY A 99 12.51 1.98 -0.44
CA GLY A 99 13.80 1.28 -0.52
C GLY A 99 13.59 -0.24 -0.48
N PRO A 100 14.66 -1.04 -0.34
CA PRO A 100 14.54 -2.49 -0.21
C PRO A 100 13.66 -2.88 1.00
N PRO A 101 12.66 -3.78 0.83
CA PRO A 101 11.76 -4.21 1.92
C PRO A 101 12.44 -5.24 2.84
N SER A 102 13.54 -4.84 3.49
CA SER A 102 14.30 -5.67 4.42
C SER A 102 13.61 -5.70 5.78
N TRP A 103 13.18 -6.89 6.21
CA TRP A 103 12.52 -7.09 7.50
C TRP A 103 13.54 -7.37 8.61
N VAL A 104 13.35 -6.68 9.75
CA VAL A 104 14.11 -6.91 10.98
C VAL A 104 13.15 -7.43 12.07
N PRO A 105 13.31 -8.67 12.54
CA PRO A 105 12.52 -9.19 13.66
C PRO A 105 12.72 -8.37 14.94
N SER A 106 11.68 -8.25 15.75
CA SER A 106 11.73 -7.56 17.05
C SER A 106 11.03 -8.38 18.14
N VAL A 107 11.45 -8.18 19.38
CA VAL A 107 10.81 -8.74 20.59
C VAL A 107 9.89 -7.74 21.29
N LEU A 108 9.87 -6.48 20.84
CA LEU A 108 8.99 -5.45 21.39
C LEU A 108 7.53 -5.81 21.14
N ASP A 109 6.67 -5.53 22.12
CA ASP A 109 5.25 -5.89 22.07
C ASP A 109 4.37 -4.75 21.54
N GLU A 110 4.69 -3.51 21.91
CA GLU A 110 3.89 -2.34 21.59
C GLU A 110 4.17 -1.86 20.16
N ALA A 111 3.17 -1.95 19.26
CA ALA A 111 3.27 -1.21 18.00
C ALA A 111 3.43 0.28 18.28
N ASP A 112 4.00 1.00 17.32
CA ASP A 112 4.18 2.46 17.36
C ASP A 112 2.84 3.25 17.26
N GLY A 113 1.75 2.71 17.81
CA GLY A 113 0.40 3.24 17.70
C GLY A 113 -0.27 2.89 16.37
N PRO A 114 -1.54 3.32 16.16
CA PRO A 114 -2.23 3.11 14.91
C PRO A 114 -1.52 3.90 13.80
N THR A 115 -0.88 3.17 12.88
CA THR A 115 -0.46 3.70 11.58
C THR A 115 -1.69 4.32 10.92
N THR A 116 -1.60 5.62 10.63
CA THR A 116 -2.74 6.50 10.32
C THR A 116 -3.69 5.86 9.31
N ARG A 117 -4.96 5.70 9.69
CA ARG A 117 -6.03 5.26 8.78
C ARG A 117 -6.60 6.50 8.11
N THR A 118 -6.54 6.55 6.79
CA THR A 118 -7.29 7.58 6.05
C THR A 118 -7.95 6.92 4.85
N PRO A 119 -9.31 6.90 4.77
CA PRO A 119 -9.98 6.62 3.52
C PRO A 119 -9.46 7.61 2.47
N LEU A 120 -8.98 7.12 1.33
CA LEU A 120 -8.39 7.96 0.29
C LEU A 120 -9.40 9.03 -0.15
N GLU A 121 -10.68 8.68 -0.15
CA GLU A 121 -11.82 9.56 -0.45
C GLU A 121 -12.07 10.67 0.59
N SER A 122 -11.56 10.55 1.81
CA SER A 122 -11.78 11.52 2.89
C SER A 122 -10.49 12.10 3.45
N VAL A 123 -9.38 12.02 2.72
CA VAL A 123 -8.07 12.49 3.19
C VAL A 123 -8.10 13.97 3.55
N VAL A 124 -8.14 14.23 4.86
CA VAL A 124 -7.70 15.47 5.51
C VAL A 124 -6.49 15.08 6.33
N ILE A 125 -5.31 15.60 6.00
CA ILE A 125 -4.05 15.25 6.66
C ILE A 125 -4.03 15.92 8.05
N PRO A 126 -4.14 15.19 9.17
CA PRO A 126 -4.13 15.80 10.49
C PRO A 126 -2.70 16.14 10.94
N PRO A 127 -2.48 17.12 11.84
CA PRO A 127 -1.18 17.35 12.45
C PRO A 127 -0.68 16.07 13.15
N GLY A 128 0.43 15.50 12.66
CA GLY A 128 1.00 14.24 13.16
C GLY A 128 0.55 12.97 12.43
N GLY A 129 -0.50 13.03 11.60
CA GLY A 129 -0.69 12.06 10.52
C GLY A 129 0.22 12.46 9.37
N LEU A 130 1.04 11.54 8.87
CA LEU A 130 1.95 11.91 7.80
C LEU A 130 1.14 12.24 6.54
N ALA A 131 1.47 13.40 5.95
CA ALA A 131 1.00 13.78 4.65
C ALA A 131 1.21 12.64 3.65
N LEU A 132 0.38 12.61 2.60
CA LEU A 132 0.76 11.92 1.38
C LEU A 132 2.23 12.25 1.13
N SER A 133 3.07 11.21 1.05
CA SER A 133 4.51 11.43 1.02
C SER A 133 4.85 12.40 -0.12
N PRO A 134 5.98 13.12 -0.12
CA PRO A 134 6.35 13.94 -1.27
C PRO A 134 6.34 13.17 -2.60
N LEU A 135 6.38 11.84 -2.55
CA LEU A 135 6.27 10.97 -3.72
C LEU A 135 4.84 10.77 -4.20
N SER A 136 3.81 10.97 -3.39
CA SER A 136 2.41 10.68 -3.73
C SER A 136 1.49 11.87 -3.42
N TRP A 137 0.53 12.20 -4.30
CA TRP A 137 -0.45 13.26 -4.05
C TRP A 137 -1.81 12.90 -4.61
N LEU A 138 -2.89 13.35 -3.94
CA LEU A 138 -4.26 13.18 -4.37
C LEU A 138 -4.73 14.47 -5.03
N ARG A 139 -5.29 14.38 -6.23
CA ARG A 139 -5.80 15.55 -6.97
C ARG A 139 -7.10 15.21 -7.68
N ASP A 140 -7.93 16.23 -7.85
CA ASP A 140 -9.23 16.14 -8.52
C ASP A 140 -9.27 16.87 -9.88
N SER A 141 -8.25 17.67 -10.21
CA SER A 141 -8.24 18.54 -11.41
C SER A 141 -7.04 18.25 -12.31
N PRO A 142 -7.23 17.99 -13.62
CA PRO A 142 -6.17 17.58 -14.54
C PRO A 142 -5.04 18.63 -14.64
N VAL A 143 -3.79 18.17 -14.66
CA VAL A 143 -2.60 19.01 -14.82
C VAL A 143 -1.51 18.27 -15.61
N PRO A 144 -0.68 18.97 -16.41
CA PRO A 144 0.57 18.43 -16.92
C PRO A 144 1.54 18.12 -15.78
N LEU A 145 2.29 17.02 -15.90
CA LEU A 145 3.32 16.63 -14.94
C LEU A 145 4.71 16.94 -15.49
N PRO A 146 5.72 17.19 -14.63
CA PRO A 146 7.10 17.45 -15.06
C PRO A 146 7.76 16.27 -15.81
N GLY A 147 7.20 15.07 -15.68
CA GLY A 147 7.64 13.83 -16.31
C GLY A 147 6.60 12.72 -16.09
N ASP A 148 6.90 11.51 -16.55
CA ASP A 148 6.04 10.36 -16.35
C ASP A 148 5.91 10.03 -14.85
N ALA A 149 4.66 9.90 -14.40
CA ALA A 149 4.31 9.50 -13.06
C ALA A 149 3.38 8.28 -13.09
N GLU A 150 3.39 7.46 -12.03
CA GLU A 150 2.36 6.47 -11.82
C GLU A 150 1.06 7.18 -11.43
N ILE A 151 -0.04 6.85 -12.11
CA ILE A 151 -1.35 7.43 -11.86
C ILE A 151 -2.31 6.30 -11.53
N VAL A 152 -2.94 6.38 -10.37
CA VAL A 152 -4.00 5.48 -9.92
C VAL A 152 -5.31 6.24 -9.83
N THR A 153 -6.27 5.90 -10.69
CA THR A 153 -7.60 6.49 -10.64
C THR A 153 -8.42 5.86 -9.51
N VAL A 154 -8.86 6.68 -8.58
CA VAL A 154 -9.62 6.24 -7.41
C VAL A 154 -11.06 5.91 -7.84
N GLY A 155 -11.58 4.78 -7.37
CA GLY A 155 -12.91 4.29 -7.71
C GLY A 155 -12.92 3.28 -8.87
N THR A 156 -12.17 3.53 -9.95
CA THR A 156 -11.99 2.55 -11.03
C THR A 156 -10.77 1.66 -10.84
N TRP A 157 -9.86 2.01 -9.92
CA TRP A 157 -8.62 1.29 -9.63
C TRP A 157 -7.77 1.00 -10.87
N THR A 158 -7.74 1.95 -11.81
CA THR A 158 -6.92 1.85 -13.01
C THR A 158 -5.56 2.51 -12.81
N TRP A 159 -4.50 1.81 -13.22
CA TRP A 159 -3.12 2.30 -13.18
C TRP A 159 -2.59 2.65 -14.57
N GLN A 160 -1.76 3.69 -14.66
CA GLN A 160 -0.99 4.03 -15.86
C GLN A 160 0.28 4.81 -15.51
N LEU A 161 1.30 4.72 -16.37
CA LEU A 161 2.39 5.71 -16.41
C LEU A 161 1.99 6.81 -17.39
N SER A 162 2.08 8.07 -16.96
CA SER A 162 1.70 9.21 -17.80
C SER A 162 2.35 10.50 -17.33
N ALA A 163 2.80 11.32 -18.29
CA ALA A 163 3.17 12.72 -18.07
C ALA A 163 1.96 13.68 -18.01
N PHE A 164 0.75 13.15 -18.16
CA PHE A 164 -0.50 13.90 -18.06
C PHE A 164 -1.47 13.27 -17.08
N MET A 165 -1.96 14.09 -16.16
CA MET A 165 -2.95 13.66 -15.18
C MET A 165 -4.37 13.75 -15.76
N PRO A 166 -5.14 12.65 -15.79
CA PRO A 166 -6.49 12.66 -16.33
C PRO A 166 -7.45 13.40 -15.40
N GLU A 167 -8.67 13.64 -15.89
CA GLU A 167 -9.76 14.15 -15.06
C GLU A 167 -10.16 13.16 -13.97
N GLY A 168 -10.68 13.71 -12.87
CA GLY A 168 -11.17 12.93 -11.74
C GLY A 168 -10.14 12.79 -10.61
N ARG A 169 -10.53 12.02 -9.59
CA ARG A 169 -9.75 11.85 -8.38
C ARG A 169 -8.65 10.80 -8.59
N VAL A 170 -7.40 11.24 -8.55
CA VAL A 170 -6.25 10.38 -8.83
C VAL A 170 -5.16 10.51 -7.77
N LEU A 171 -4.59 9.37 -7.40
CA LEU A 171 -3.32 9.31 -6.67
C LEU A 171 -2.20 9.30 -7.71
N VAL A 172 -1.37 10.33 -7.71
CA VAL A 172 -0.21 10.45 -8.59
C VAL A 172 1.05 10.18 -7.78
N ARG A 173 1.97 9.38 -8.34
CA ARG A 173 3.28 9.09 -7.74
C ARG A 173 4.44 9.35 -8.69
N GLY A 174 5.37 10.21 -8.29
CA GLY A 174 6.56 10.63 -9.05
C GLY A 174 7.85 9.92 -8.67
#